data_AF-A0AB36ZUR7-F1
#
_entry.id   AF-A0AB36ZUR7-F1
#
_cell.length_a   1.000
_cell.length_b   1.000
_cell.length_c   1.000
_cell.angle_alpha   90.00
_cell.angle_beta   90.00
_cell.angle_gamma   90.00
#
_symmetry.space_group_name_H-M   'P 1'
#
loop_
_entity.id
_entity.type
_entity.pdbx_description
1 polymer ?
#
loop_
_entity_poly.entity_id
_entity_poly.type
_entity_poly.pdbx_seq_one_letter_code
_entity_poly.pdbx_strand_id
1 'polypeptide(L)'
;MIALSKGQSINNAKDIIKDPYVLEFVGLPELSSYSESQLEEKLIDKLEHFLLELGKGFTFVARQKRITIDEKHFKVDLVFYNRFLKSFVVIDLKIGELKHQDIGQMLMYVNYFDRYEKQEDENPTVGIILCKDKSKALVELTLPKDNSQIYASKYLTVLPDKEEFKKILEERE
;
A
#
# COMPACT_ATOMS: atom_id res chain seq x y z
N MET A 1 -12.90 20.56 6.56
CA MET A 1 -11.56 20.94 7.07
C MET A 1 -11.44 20.46 8.51
N ILE A 2 -10.86 19.27 8.73
CA ILE A 2 -10.45 18.83 10.07
C ILE A 2 -8.96 19.17 10.19
N ALA A 3 -8.64 19.99 11.18
CA ALA A 3 -7.29 20.47 11.46
C ALA A 3 -6.36 19.30 11.83
N LEU A 4 -5.32 19.08 11.02
CA LEU A 4 -4.22 18.17 11.34
C LEU A 4 -3.31 18.85 12.37
N SER A 5 -3.59 18.60 13.65
CA SER A 5 -2.76 19.05 14.77
C SER A 5 -1.42 18.32 14.81
N LYS A 6 -0.34 19.12 14.80
CA LYS A 6 1.08 18.80 15.06
C LYS A 6 1.75 17.86 14.06
N GLY A 7 2.80 18.36 13.40
CA GLY A 7 3.57 17.63 12.40
C GLY A 7 4.14 16.33 12.97
N GLN A 8 3.58 15.20 12.55
CA GLN A 8 4.19 13.89 12.74
C GLN A 8 5.58 13.89 12.11
N SER A 9 6.61 13.61 12.91
CA SER A 9 7.94 13.26 12.43
C SER A 9 7.91 11.83 11.91
N ILE A 10 8.24 11.64 10.63
CA ILE A 10 8.36 10.31 10.02
C ILE A 10 9.71 9.74 10.43
N ASN A 11 9.72 8.73 11.30
CA ASN A 11 10.93 8.10 11.83
C ASN A 11 11.07 6.64 11.38
N ASN A 12 9.95 5.95 11.12
CA ASN A 12 9.95 4.53 10.74
C ASN A 12 8.86 4.21 9.69
N ALA A 13 8.94 3.02 9.08
CA ALA A 13 8.03 2.60 8.02
C ALA A 13 6.55 2.58 8.44
N LYS A 14 6.23 2.30 9.72
CA LYS A 14 4.84 2.30 10.20
C LYS A 14 4.22 3.71 10.19
N ASP A 15 5.03 4.76 10.31
CA ASP A 15 4.52 6.15 10.38
C ASP A 15 3.88 6.61 9.06
N ILE A 16 4.33 6.05 7.93
CA ILE A 16 3.78 6.38 6.60
C ILE A 16 2.59 5.51 6.21
N ILE A 17 2.33 4.43 6.93
CA ILE A 17 1.29 3.46 6.60
C ILE A 17 -0.01 3.92 7.24
N LYS A 18 -1.05 4.07 6.41
CA LYS A 18 -2.41 4.26 6.87
C LYS A 18 -3.12 2.92 6.92
N ASP A 19 -4.11 2.80 7.80
CA ASP A 19 -4.98 1.63 7.85
C ASP A 19 -6.33 2.10 8.46
N PRO A 20 -7.49 1.85 7.85
CA PRO A 20 -7.60 1.69 6.41
C PRO A 20 -7.10 2.94 5.65
N TYR A 21 -6.73 2.77 4.39
CA TYR A 21 -6.68 3.86 3.42
C TYR A 21 -8.11 4.22 3.02
N VAL A 22 -8.58 5.40 3.43
CA VAL A 22 -9.90 5.91 2.99
C VAL A 22 -9.73 6.62 1.65
N LEU A 23 -10.06 5.92 0.58
CA LEU A 23 -10.06 6.43 -0.78
C LEU A 23 -11.42 7.10 -1.04
N GLU A 24 -11.65 8.24 -0.39
CA GLU A 24 -12.80 9.10 -0.71
C GLU A 24 -12.73 9.46 -2.21
N PHE A 25 -13.88 9.50 -2.88
CA PHE A 25 -14.01 9.85 -4.31
C PHE A 25 -13.66 8.76 -5.32
N VAL A 26 -14.12 7.55 -5.04
CA VAL A 26 -14.54 6.65 -6.12
C VAL A 26 -15.84 7.21 -6.71
N GLY A 27 -15.76 8.35 -7.40
CA GLY A 27 -16.78 8.83 -8.34
C GLY A 27 -16.84 7.92 -9.56
N LEU A 28 -16.82 6.61 -9.33
CA LEU A 28 -17.27 5.65 -10.32
C LEU A 28 -18.74 6.00 -10.53
N PRO A 29 -19.15 6.46 -11.73
CA PRO A 29 -20.57 6.43 -12.03
C PRO A 29 -21.07 5.02 -11.68
N GLU A 30 -22.28 4.94 -11.12
CA GLU A 30 -23.03 3.69 -10.96
C GLU A 30 -23.26 3.07 -12.35
N LEU A 31 -22.20 2.54 -12.94
CA LEU A 31 -22.26 1.70 -14.12
C LEU A 31 -22.50 0.30 -13.58
N SER A 32 -23.54 -0.33 -14.11
CA SER A 32 -24.11 -1.60 -13.67
C SER A 32 -23.14 -2.80 -13.68
N SER A 33 -21.91 -2.63 -14.19
CA SER A 33 -20.78 -3.50 -13.89
C SER A 33 -19.45 -2.84 -14.29
N TYR A 34 -18.49 -2.76 -13.36
CA TYR A 34 -17.07 -2.63 -13.72
C TYR A 34 -16.48 -4.02 -13.86
N SER A 35 -15.61 -4.23 -14.85
CA SER A 35 -14.73 -5.40 -14.78
C SER A 35 -13.72 -5.20 -13.63
N GLU A 36 -13.24 -6.30 -13.05
CA GLU A 36 -12.25 -6.28 -11.97
C GLU A 36 -11.02 -5.45 -12.36
N SER A 37 -10.52 -5.61 -13.59
CA SER A 37 -9.38 -4.85 -14.11
C SER A 37 -9.66 -3.34 -14.26
N GLN A 38 -10.88 -2.95 -14.63
CA GLN A 38 -11.26 -1.52 -14.71
C GLN A 38 -11.37 -0.87 -13.34
N LEU A 39 -11.84 -1.63 -12.34
CA LEU A 39 -11.88 -1.18 -10.96
C LEU A 39 -10.46 -1.01 -10.41
N GLU A 40 -9.59 -1.98 -10.68
CA GLU A 40 -8.17 -1.96 -10.29
C GLU A 40 -7.46 -0.71 -10.83
N GLU A 41 -7.56 -0.48 -12.14
CA GLU A 41 -6.89 0.64 -12.81
C GLU A 41 -7.31 1.99 -12.22
N LYS A 42 -8.62 2.18 -11.99
CA LYS A 42 -9.15 3.41 -11.40
C LYS A 42 -8.77 3.58 -9.94
N LEU A 43 -8.70 2.50 -9.17
CA LEU A 43 -8.22 2.56 -7.78
C LEU A 43 -6.73 2.91 -7.75
N ILE A 44 -5.92 2.37 -8.65
CA ILE A 44 -4.50 2.70 -8.79
C ILE A 44 -4.33 4.18 -9.15
N ASP A 45 -5.08 4.70 -10.14
CA ASP A 45 -5.07 6.14 -10.50
C ASP A 45 -5.29 7.03 -9.28
N LYS A 46 -6.30 6.70 -8.49
CA LYS A 46 -6.69 7.49 -7.32
C LYS A 46 -5.71 7.36 -6.17
N LEU A 47 -5.22 6.15 -5.94
CA LEU A 47 -4.22 5.88 -4.92
C LEU A 47 -2.92 6.65 -5.20
N GLU A 48 -2.50 6.73 -6.45
CA GLU A 48 -1.33 7.52 -6.86
C GLU A 48 -1.49 8.99 -6.45
N HIS A 49 -2.59 9.63 -6.84
CA HIS A 49 -2.89 11.01 -6.48
C HIS A 49 -3.03 11.19 -4.95
N PHE A 50 -3.76 10.31 -4.29
CA PHE A 50 -3.97 10.34 -2.84
C PHE A 50 -2.66 10.28 -2.06
N LEU A 51 -1.73 9.40 -2.44
CA LEU A 51 -0.43 9.27 -1.78
C LEU A 51 0.46 10.49 -2.00
N LEU A 52 0.40 11.10 -3.18
CA LEU A 52 1.08 12.37 -3.45
C LEU A 52 0.50 13.54 -2.65
N GLU A 53 -0.82 13.56 -2.43
CA GLU A 53 -1.51 14.61 -1.66
C GLU A 53 -1.37 14.44 -0.14
N LEU A 54 -1.39 13.21 0.39
CA LEU A 54 -1.31 12.95 1.84
C LEU A 54 0.13 12.91 2.37
N GLY A 55 1.10 12.56 1.53
CA GLY A 55 2.39 12.08 1.97
C GLY A 55 3.46 13.17 2.03
N LYS A 56 3.93 13.54 3.23
CA LYS A 56 5.21 14.25 3.35
C LYS A 56 6.33 13.34 2.81
N GLY A 57 6.94 13.75 1.71
CA GLY A 57 8.18 13.15 1.19
C GLY A 57 8.01 12.04 0.16
N PHE A 58 6.79 11.66 -0.22
CA PHE A 58 6.56 10.74 -1.33
C PHE A 58 6.98 11.39 -2.66
N THR A 59 7.72 10.63 -3.46
CA THR A 59 8.11 10.96 -4.83
C THR A 59 7.69 9.80 -5.71
N PHE A 60 6.90 10.08 -6.74
CA PHE A 60 6.48 9.06 -7.70
C PHE A 60 7.69 8.56 -8.49
N VAL A 61 7.81 7.24 -8.65
CA VAL A 61 8.90 6.61 -9.42
C VAL A 61 8.33 5.93 -10.66
N ALA A 62 7.34 5.05 -10.48
CA ALA A 62 6.76 4.30 -11.59
C ALA A 62 5.38 3.75 -11.23
N ARG A 63 4.60 3.47 -12.26
CA ARG A 63 3.33 2.74 -12.20
C ARG A 63 3.42 1.50 -13.07
N GLN A 64 2.80 0.41 -12.62
CA GLN A 64 2.80 -0.88 -13.32
C GLN A 64 4.23 -1.33 -13.69
N LYS A 65 5.20 -1.11 -12.78
CA LYS A 65 6.63 -1.38 -13.04
C LYS A 65 6.83 -2.88 -13.25
N ARG A 66 7.29 -3.25 -14.44
CA ARG A 66 7.59 -4.64 -14.77
C ARG A 66 8.91 -5.07 -14.13
N ILE A 67 8.87 -6.17 -13.38
CA ILE A 67 10.05 -6.89 -12.89
C ILE A 67 10.15 -8.19 -13.69
N THR A 68 11.33 -8.51 -14.21
CA THR A 68 11.57 -9.76 -14.94
C THR A 68 12.62 -10.60 -14.23
N ILE A 69 12.27 -11.84 -13.91
CA ILE A 69 13.14 -12.82 -13.24
C ILE A 69 12.98 -14.15 -13.98
N ASP A 70 14.07 -14.72 -14.49
CA ASP A 70 14.07 -16.00 -15.23
C ASP A 70 12.90 -16.12 -16.23
N GLU A 71 12.77 -15.10 -17.09
CA GLU A 71 11.73 -14.98 -18.13
C GLU A 71 10.28 -14.81 -17.61
N LYS A 72 10.06 -14.82 -16.29
CA LYS A 72 8.77 -14.51 -15.69
C LYS A 72 8.64 -13.01 -15.50
N HIS A 73 7.45 -12.50 -15.77
CA HIS A 73 7.13 -11.08 -15.66
C HIS A 73 6.14 -10.85 -14.52
N PHE A 74 6.52 -9.94 -13.64
CA PHE A 74 5.70 -9.45 -12.55
C PHE A 74 5.51 -7.96 -12.72
N LYS A 75 4.46 -7.41 -12.11
CA LYS A 75 4.15 -5.99 -12.15
C LYS A 75 3.86 -5.50 -10.75
N VAL A 76 4.58 -4.46 -10.35
CA VAL A 76 4.29 -3.70 -9.13
C VAL A 76 3.34 -2.58 -9.52
N ASP A 77 2.19 -2.47 -8.85
CA ASP A 77 1.17 -1.49 -9.24
C ASP A 77 1.68 -0.06 -9.12
N LEU A 78 2.28 0.30 -7.98
CA LEU A 78 2.86 1.61 -7.75
C LEU A 78 4.23 1.51 -7.06
N VAL A 79 5.15 2.35 -7.50
CA VAL A 79 6.48 2.50 -6.92
C VAL A 79 6.67 3.97 -6.59
N PHE A 80 6.93 4.22 -5.31
CA PHE A 80 7.30 5.52 -4.78
C PHE A 80 8.67 5.46 -4.12
N TYR A 81 9.22 6.64 -3.86
CA TYR A 81 10.34 6.85 -2.96
C TYR A 81 9.93 7.80 -1.85
N ASN A 82 10.20 7.47 -0.59
CA ASN A 82 9.98 8.37 0.53
C ASN A 82 11.29 9.03 0.95
N ARG A 83 11.40 10.35 0.76
CA ARG A 83 12.63 11.12 1.04
C ARG A 83 13.01 11.20 2.51
N PHE A 84 12.04 11.11 3.43
CA PHE A 84 12.34 11.16 4.86
C PHE A 84 12.83 9.80 5.36
N LEU A 85 12.20 8.72 4.89
CA LEU A 85 12.68 7.37 5.16
C LEU A 85 13.93 7.02 4.38
N LYS A 86 14.20 7.69 3.25
CA LYS A 86 15.21 7.29 2.26
C LYS A 86 15.02 5.84 1.79
N SER A 87 13.77 5.45 1.54
CA SER A 87 13.42 4.08 1.12
C SER A 87 12.49 4.11 -0.08
N PHE A 88 12.60 3.09 -0.93
CA PHE A 88 11.53 2.74 -1.84
C PHE A 88 10.27 2.31 -1.07
N VAL A 89 9.11 2.65 -1.62
CA VAL A 89 7.80 2.20 -1.14
C VAL A 89 7.09 1.55 -2.33
N VAL A 90 6.97 0.22 -2.29
CA VAL A 90 6.31 -0.58 -3.32
C VAL A 90 4.91 -0.95 -2.85
N ILE A 91 3.92 -0.74 -3.70
CA ILE A 91 2.51 -0.87 -3.33
C ILE A 91 1.80 -1.74 -4.36
N ASP A 92 1.02 -2.71 -3.87
CA ASP A 92 0.21 -3.62 -4.69
C ASP A 92 -1.23 -3.62 -4.18
N LEU A 93 -2.19 -3.53 -5.09
CA LEU A 93 -3.62 -3.51 -4.80
C LEU A 93 -4.22 -4.91 -5.01
N LYS A 94 -5.07 -5.35 -4.07
CA LYS A 94 -5.84 -6.59 -4.15
C LYS A 94 -7.33 -6.27 -3.98
N ILE A 95 -8.12 -6.57 -4.99
CA ILE A 95 -9.57 -6.32 -4.97
C ILE A 95 -10.29 -7.28 -4.01
N GLY A 96 -9.75 -8.49 -3.87
CA GLY A 96 -10.28 -9.51 -2.97
C GLY A 96 -9.62 -9.56 -1.59
N GLU A 97 -9.87 -10.66 -0.89
CA GLU A 97 -9.20 -11.04 0.34
C GLU A 97 -7.70 -11.29 0.08
N LEU A 98 -6.87 -10.80 0.98
CA LEU A 98 -5.43 -11.05 0.97
C LEU A 98 -5.13 -12.56 1.07
N LYS A 99 -4.28 -13.08 0.19
CA LYS A 99 -3.81 -14.48 0.22
C LYS A 99 -2.33 -14.55 0.59
N HIS A 100 -1.87 -15.73 1.04
CA HIS A 100 -0.45 -15.93 1.36
C HIS A 100 0.46 -15.75 0.13
N GLN A 101 -0.05 -16.05 -1.07
CA GLN A 101 0.69 -15.81 -2.32
C GLN A 101 0.97 -14.33 -2.56
N ASP A 102 0.04 -13.45 -2.21
CA ASP A 102 0.23 -11.99 -2.36
C ASP A 102 1.35 -11.49 -1.45
N ILE A 103 1.44 -12.04 -0.23
CA ILE A 103 2.52 -11.74 0.72
C ILE A 103 3.86 -12.24 0.18
N GLY A 104 3.90 -13.47 -0.35
CA GLY A 104 5.10 -14.02 -0.99
C GLY A 104 5.57 -13.19 -2.19
N GLN A 105 4.63 -12.72 -3.02
CA GLN A 105 4.90 -11.83 -4.14
C GLN A 105 5.47 -10.48 -3.67
N MET A 106 4.87 -9.87 -2.64
CA MET A 106 5.40 -8.63 -2.05
C MET A 106 6.79 -8.80 -1.46
N LEU A 107 7.07 -9.94 -0.81
CA LEU A 107 8.40 -10.25 -0.30
C LEU A 107 9.43 -10.35 -1.43
N MET A 108 9.06 -10.93 -2.56
CA MET A 108 9.90 -10.94 -3.75
C MET A 108 10.15 -9.52 -4.27
N TYR A 109 9.12 -8.65 -4.31
CA TYR A 109 9.27 -7.25 -4.73
C TYR A 109 10.23 -6.48 -3.84
N VAL A 110 10.03 -6.51 -2.52
CA VAL A 110 10.89 -5.83 -1.55
C VAL A 110 12.35 -6.28 -1.70
N ASN A 111 12.58 -7.59 -1.80
CA ASN A 111 13.93 -8.14 -2.00
C ASN A 111 14.55 -7.73 -3.34
N TYR A 112 13.75 -7.64 -4.41
CA TYR A 112 14.25 -7.18 -5.71
C TYR A 112 14.74 -5.74 -5.62
N PHE A 113 13.96 -4.85 -5.02
CA PHE A 113 14.36 -3.46 -4.85
C PHE A 113 15.60 -3.33 -3.97
N ASP A 114 15.64 -4.01 -2.82
CA ASP A 114 16.78 -3.96 -1.91
C ASP A 114 18.09 -4.45 -2.53
N ARG A 115 18.03 -5.43 -3.43
CA ARG A 115 19.22 -6.04 -4.05
C ARG A 115 19.67 -5.37 -5.34
N TYR A 116 18.75 -4.77 -6.10
CA TYR A 116 19.02 -4.36 -7.48
C TYR A 116 18.69 -2.90 -7.81
N GLU A 117 17.82 -2.23 -7.05
CA GLU A 117 17.38 -0.84 -7.36
C GLU A 117 17.87 0.15 -6.32
N LYS A 118 17.83 -0.25 -5.05
CA LYS A 118 18.24 0.54 -3.90
C LYS A 118 19.75 0.83 -3.93
N GLN A 119 20.12 2.07 -3.62
CA GLN A 119 21.50 2.47 -3.36
C GLN A 119 21.97 2.01 -1.97
N GLU A 120 23.29 1.98 -1.77
CA GLU A 120 23.89 1.50 -0.51
C GLU A 120 23.50 2.36 0.70
N ASP A 121 23.35 3.67 0.52
CA ASP A 121 23.03 4.65 1.56
C ASP A 121 21.52 4.84 1.83
N GLU A 122 20.67 4.14 1.09
CA GLU A 122 19.23 4.14 1.27
C GLU A 122 18.80 3.07 2.29
N ASN A 123 17.64 3.25 2.91
CA ASN A 123 17.09 2.31 3.89
C ASN A 123 16.30 1.17 3.21
N PRO A 124 16.08 0.04 3.90
CA PRO A 124 15.34 -1.09 3.36
C PRO A 124 13.98 -0.67 2.77
N THR A 125 13.60 -1.31 1.66
CA THR A 125 12.37 -1.05 0.91
C THR A 125 11.15 -1.40 1.75
N VAL A 126 10.10 -0.58 1.67
CA VAL A 126 8.82 -0.82 2.36
C VAL A 126 7.81 -1.38 1.36
N GLY A 127 7.22 -2.53 1.68
CA GLY A 127 6.14 -3.14 0.92
C GLY A 127 4.79 -2.90 1.56
N ILE A 128 3.82 -2.40 0.80
CA ILE A 128 2.45 -2.16 1.27
C ILE A 128 1.48 -2.92 0.37
N ILE A 129 0.72 -3.85 0.94
CA ILE A 129 -0.38 -4.52 0.25
C ILE A 129 -1.68 -3.85 0.68
N LEU A 130 -2.41 -3.30 -0.27
CA LEU A 130 -3.74 -2.73 -0.06
C LEU A 130 -4.79 -3.73 -0.47
N CYS A 131 -5.64 -4.14 0.46
CA CYS A 131 -6.64 -5.18 0.22
C CYS A 131 -8.01 -4.74 0.74
N LYS A 132 -9.08 -5.34 0.22
CA LYS A 132 -10.43 -5.07 0.75
C LYS A 132 -10.61 -5.69 2.14
N ASP A 133 -10.00 -6.84 2.36
CA ASP A 133 -9.98 -7.51 3.66
C ASP A 133 -8.66 -8.25 3.91
N LYS A 134 -8.30 -8.40 5.17
CA LYS A 134 -7.08 -9.08 5.63
C LYS A 134 -7.34 -9.94 6.86
N SER A 135 -6.78 -11.14 6.86
CA SER A 135 -6.65 -11.98 8.06
C SER A 135 -5.34 -11.69 8.78
N LYS A 136 -5.42 -11.22 10.04
CA LYS A 136 -4.23 -10.95 10.87
C LYS A 136 -3.39 -12.21 11.06
N ALA A 137 -4.03 -13.35 11.32
CA ALA A 137 -3.36 -14.64 11.46
C ALA A 137 -2.62 -15.06 10.19
N LEU A 138 -3.22 -14.84 9.01
CA LEU A 138 -2.56 -15.15 7.74
C LEU A 138 -1.28 -14.32 7.54
N VAL A 139 -1.35 -13.02 7.85
CA VAL A 139 -0.20 -12.11 7.74
C VAL A 139 0.91 -12.54 8.69
N GLU A 140 0.58 -12.78 9.97
CA GLU A 140 1.53 -13.19 11.01
C GLU A 140 2.17 -14.56 10.75
N LEU A 141 1.43 -15.51 10.19
CA LEU A 141 1.94 -16.85 9.87
C LEU A 141 2.78 -16.90 8.60
N THR A 142 2.56 -15.98 7.65
CA THR A 142 3.28 -15.96 6.37
C THR A 142 4.57 -15.15 6.45
N LEU A 143 4.56 -14.05 7.20
CA LEU A 143 5.73 -13.19 7.33
C LEU A 143 6.71 -13.70 8.41
N PRO A 144 8.03 -13.48 8.23
CA PRO A 144 9.00 -13.71 9.29
C PRO A 144 8.67 -12.93 10.56
N LYS A 145 9.01 -13.48 11.73
CA LYS A 145 8.74 -12.85 13.04
C LYS A 145 9.41 -11.48 13.21
N ASP A 146 10.51 -11.25 12.50
CA ASP A 146 11.30 -10.03 12.49
C ASP A 146 10.97 -9.11 11.29
N ASN A 147 9.91 -9.40 10.53
CA ASN A 147 9.50 -8.56 9.42
C ASN A 147 9.21 -7.12 9.87
N SER A 148 9.90 -6.18 9.24
CA SER A 148 9.74 -4.73 9.44
C SER A 148 9.54 -3.97 8.13
N GLN A 149 9.40 -4.67 7.01
CA GLN A 149 9.33 -4.07 5.68
C GLN A 149 7.95 -4.21 5.04
N ILE A 150 7.26 -5.33 5.28
CA ILE A 150 6.00 -5.64 4.60
C ILE A 150 4.81 -5.42 5.52
N TYR A 151 3.78 -4.76 4.99
CA TYR A 151 2.58 -4.42 5.72
C TYR A 151 1.34 -4.62 4.85
N ALA A 152 0.29 -5.16 5.45
CA ALA A 152 -1.02 -5.27 4.82
C ALA A 152 -1.98 -4.26 5.45
N SER A 153 -2.66 -3.47 4.62
CA SER A 153 -3.67 -2.51 5.05
C SER A 153 -4.96 -2.69 4.28
N LYS A 154 -6.08 -2.44 4.96
CA LYS A 154 -7.40 -2.35 4.34
C LYS A 154 -7.51 -1.04 3.55
N TYR A 155 -8.25 -1.02 2.45
CA TYR A 155 -8.73 0.23 1.87
C TYR A 155 -10.25 0.27 1.88
N LEU A 156 -10.80 1.47 2.04
CA LEU A 156 -12.22 1.75 1.97
C LEU A 156 -12.49 2.65 0.77
N THR A 157 -13.47 2.29 -0.04
CA THR A 157 -13.90 3.06 -1.22
C THR A 157 -14.97 4.10 -0.90
N VAL A 158 -15.54 4.01 0.31
CA VAL A 158 -16.55 4.94 0.84
C VAL A 158 -16.09 5.35 2.24
N LEU A 159 -16.24 6.63 2.59
CA LEU A 159 -16.02 7.08 3.96
C LEU A 159 -17.10 6.45 4.86
N PRO A 160 -16.75 5.57 5.81
CA PRO A 160 -17.71 5.05 6.76
C PRO A 160 -18.24 6.19 7.62
N ASP A 161 -19.45 6.02 8.15
CA ASP A 161 -19.98 7.03 9.07
C ASP A 161 -19.13 7.12 10.34
N LYS A 162 -19.36 8.16 11.15
CA LYS A 162 -18.52 8.44 12.32
C LYS A 162 -18.48 7.30 13.34
N GLU A 163 -19.56 6.53 13.48
CA GLU A 163 -19.66 5.45 14.45
C GLU A 163 -19.02 4.17 13.90
N GLU A 164 -19.20 3.88 12.62
CA GLU A 164 -18.51 2.80 11.91
C GLU A 164 -17.00 3.04 11.84
N PHE A 165 -16.57 4.28 11.58
CA PHE A 165 -15.16 4.65 11.58
C PHE A 165 -14.50 4.46 12.95
N LYS A 166 -15.20 4.80 14.04
CA LYS A 166 -14.70 4.54 15.40
C LYS A 166 -14.51 3.05 15.65
N LYS A 167 -15.48 2.21 15.28
CA LYS A 167 -15.36 0.75 15.42
C LYS A 167 -14.16 0.20 14.66
N ILE A 168 -13.95 0.67 13.43
CA ILE A 168 -12.80 0.27 12.60
C ILE A 168 -11.47 0.69 13.26
N LEU A 169 -11.43 1.83 13.95
CA LEU A 169 -10.25 2.25 14.70
C LEU A 169 -10.04 1.43 15.99
N GLU A 170 -11.11 1.04 16.68
CA GLU A 170 -11.08 0.22 17.89
C GLU A 170 -10.64 -1.23 17.59
N GLU A 171 -10.98 -1.78 16.42
CA GLU A 171 -10.51 -3.10 15.96
C GLU A 171 -9.01 -3.17 15.62
N ARG A 172 -8.30 -2.01 15.60
CA ARG A 172 -6.85 -1.95 15.32
C ARG A 172 -5.98 -2.19 16.55
N GLU A 173 -6.54 -2.14 17.75
CA GLU A 173 -5.86 -2.43 19.03
C GLU A 173 -5.79 -3.94 19.31
#